data_AF-A0A2Y9P8H3-F1
#
_entry.id   AF-A0A2Y9P8H3-F1
#
_cell.length_a   1.000
_cell.length_b   1.000
_cell.length_c   1.000
_cell.angle_alpha   90.00
_cell.angle_beta   90.00
_cell.angle_gamma   90.00
#
_symmetry.space_group_name_H-M   'P 1'
#
loop_
_entity.id
_entity.type
_entity.pdbx_description
1 polymer ?
#
loop_
_entity_poly.entity_id
_entity_poly.type
_entity_poly.pdbx_seq_one_letter_code
_entity_poly.pdbx_strand_id
1 'polypeptide(L)'
;MMGSWKQCLFCVSLVTGLIFVFVYNHELWENKNFLGASLSNASLLAEACRQIYKGKVFYPTENALKTTLSESTCYEYIAQSHYITEALSEEEAGFPLAYMMTIHKDFGTFERLFRAIYMPQNVYCVHVDEKATDTFKDAVKQLLSCFPNAFLASKMEPVVYGGISRLQADLNCIKDLAGSEVPWKYAINTCGQDFPLKTNREIVQYLKGFKGKNITPGVLPPDHAIGRTKYVHQELLSKRNSYMIKTAKLKTPPPHNMTIYFGTAYVALTREFANFVLQDQRALDLLSWSKDTYSPDEHFWVTLNRIPGTRLWTSPSGILCLVFLAPCQTHRGPGTSEL
;
A
#
# COMPACT_ATOMS: atom_id res chain seq x y z
N MET A 1 -23.61 -40.00 -63.85
CA MET A 1 -23.71 -39.90 -62.38
C MET A 1 -22.52 -39.13 -61.77
N MET A 2 -22.23 -37.90 -62.21
CA MET A 2 -21.03 -37.16 -61.76
C MET A 2 -21.29 -35.70 -61.33
N GLY A 3 -22.56 -35.29 -61.25
CA GLY A 3 -22.96 -33.95 -60.79
C GLY A 3 -23.25 -33.86 -59.29
N SER A 4 -23.76 -34.95 -58.68
CA SER A 4 -24.21 -34.96 -57.28
C SER A 4 -23.07 -34.82 -56.26
N TRP A 5 -21.89 -35.40 -56.55
CA TRP A 5 -20.74 -35.34 -55.65
C TRP A 5 -20.11 -33.95 -55.54
N LYS A 6 -20.08 -33.18 -56.63
CA LYS A 6 -19.53 -31.81 -56.64
C LYS A 6 -20.42 -30.84 -55.87
N GLN A 7 -21.74 -31.00 -55.94
CA GLN A 7 -22.68 -30.23 -55.13
C GLN A 7 -22.58 -30.59 -53.64
N CYS A 8 -22.36 -31.87 -53.31
CA CYS A 8 -22.18 -32.30 -51.93
C CYS A 8 -20.89 -31.73 -51.30
N LEU A 9 -19.77 -31.78 -52.04
CA LEU A 9 -18.49 -31.18 -51.61
C LEU A 9 -18.57 -29.66 -51.40
N PHE A 10 -19.33 -28.96 -52.26
CA PHE A 10 -19.55 -27.53 -52.12
C PHE A 10 -20.39 -27.20 -50.88
N CYS A 11 -21.46 -27.97 -50.62
CA CYS A 11 -22.28 -27.81 -49.41
C CYS A 11 -21.48 -28.07 -48.13
N VAL A 12 -20.65 -29.11 -48.10
CA VAL A 12 -19.80 -29.41 -46.92
C VAL A 12 -18.79 -28.31 -46.66
N SER A 13 -18.17 -27.76 -47.71
CA SER A 13 -17.22 -26.64 -47.59
C SER A 13 -17.89 -25.35 -47.11
N LEU A 14 -19.12 -25.09 -47.57
CA LEU A 14 -19.91 -23.93 -47.13
C LEU A 14 -20.32 -24.04 -45.67
N VAL A 15 -20.76 -25.23 -45.24
CA VAL A 15 -21.16 -25.49 -43.85
C VAL A 15 -19.96 -25.41 -42.90
N THR A 16 -18.80 -25.96 -43.28
CA THR A 16 -17.58 -25.83 -42.46
C THR A 16 -17.11 -24.39 -42.37
N GLY A 17 -17.15 -23.61 -43.46
CA GLY A 17 -16.85 -22.19 -43.44
C GLY A 17 -17.79 -21.39 -42.52
N LEU A 18 -19.10 -21.67 -42.57
CA LEU A 18 -20.09 -21.03 -41.72
C LEU A 18 -19.91 -21.38 -40.23
N ILE A 19 -19.58 -22.63 -39.92
CA ILE A 19 -19.26 -23.06 -38.55
C ILE A 19 -18.00 -22.34 -38.05
N PHE A 20 -16.95 -22.25 -38.87
CA PHE A 20 -15.72 -21.56 -38.50
C PHE A 20 -15.95 -20.06 -38.23
N VAL A 21 -16.76 -19.41 -39.07
CA VAL A 21 -17.16 -18.01 -38.88
C VAL A 21 -18.01 -17.86 -37.62
N PHE A 22 -18.90 -18.80 -37.33
CA PHE A 22 -19.73 -18.75 -36.13
C PHE A 22 -18.90 -18.95 -34.85
N VAL A 23 -18.02 -19.95 -34.82
CA VAL A 23 -17.11 -20.22 -33.70
C VAL A 23 -16.13 -19.06 -33.48
N TYR A 24 -15.52 -18.54 -34.54
CA TYR A 24 -14.61 -17.40 -34.46
C TYR A 24 -15.31 -16.12 -33.97
N ASN A 25 -16.54 -15.85 -34.45
CA ASN A 25 -17.32 -14.72 -33.96
C ASN A 25 -17.83 -14.93 -32.53
N HIS A 26 -18.10 -16.19 -32.12
CA HIS A 26 -18.51 -16.51 -30.75
C HIS A 26 -17.34 -16.38 -29.77
N GLU A 27 -16.14 -16.83 -30.10
CA GLU A 27 -14.93 -16.58 -29.29
C GLU A 27 -14.58 -15.08 -29.22
N LEU A 28 -14.73 -14.34 -30.34
CA LEU A 28 -14.63 -12.88 -30.34
C LEU A 28 -15.73 -12.21 -29.51
N TRP A 29 -16.91 -12.82 -29.40
CA TRP A 29 -18.00 -12.34 -28.55
C TRP A 29 -17.71 -12.60 -27.07
N GLU A 30 -17.21 -13.78 -26.71
CA GLU A 30 -16.76 -14.05 -25.33
C GLU A 30 -15.60 -13.14 -24.90
N ASN A 31 -14.66 -12.85 -25.81
CA ASN A 31 -13.61 -11.84 -25.58
C ASN A 31 -14.14 -10.39 -25.62
N LYS A 32 -15.36 -10.16 -26.11
CA LYS A 32 -16.07 -8.88 -26.09
C LYS A 32 -17.11 -8.80 -24.98
N ASN A 33 -16.92 -9.54 -23.89
CA ASN A 33 -17.47 -9.17 -22.59
C ASN A 33 -16.77 -7.90 -22.04
N PHE A 34 -16.75 -6.83 -22.85
CA PHE A 34 -16.55 -5.48 -22.37
C PHE A 34 -17.71 -5.19 -21.42
N LEU A 35 -17.36 -5.00 -20.13
CA LEU A 35 -18.22 -4.51 -19.07
C LEU A 35 -19.34 -3.59 -19.59
N GLY A 36 -20.54 -4.17 -19.79
CA GLY A 36 -21.76 -3.42 -20.13
C GLY A 36 -22.19 -2.43 -19.04
N ALA A 37 -21.53 -2.44 -17.88
CA ALA A 37 -21.74 -1.50 -16.79
C ALA A 37 -21.02 -0.13 -16.95
N SER A 38 -20.15 0.05 -17.97
CA SER A 38 -19.26 1.23 -18.06
C SER A 38 -19.81 2.43 -18.85
N LEU A 39 -20.90 2.29 -19.61
CA LEU A 39 -21.33 3.31 -20.58
C LEU A 39 -21.93 4.57 -19.95
N SER A 40 -22.48 4.49 -18.73
CA SER A 40 -23.03 5.66 -18.03
C SER A 40 -21.93 6.58 -17.47
N ASN A 41 -20.82 6.02 -16.98
CA ASN A 41 -19.74 6.78 -16.32
C ASN A 41 -18.78 7.47 -17.31
N ALA A 42 -18.54 6.87 -18.48
CA ALA A 42 -17.64 7.44 -19.48
C ALA A 42 -18.14 8.80 -20.03
N SER A 43 -19.46 8.94 -20.21
CA SER A 43 -20.09 10.19 -20.65
C SER A 43 -19.93 11.31 -19.61
N LEU A 44 -20.14 10.99 -18.33
CA LEU A 44 -19.96 11.93 -17.22
C LEU A 44 -18.50 12.38 -17.07
N LEU A 45 -17.55 11.44 -17.19
CA LEU A 45 -16.12 11.73 -17.11
C LEU A 45 -15.67 12.61 -18.29
N ALA A 46 -16.14 12.32 -19.50
CA ALA A 46 -15.86 13.14 -20.67
C ALA A 46 -16.40 14.56 -20.52
N GLU A 47 -17.59 14.72 -19.93
CA GLU A 47 -18.16 16.04 -19.64
C GLU A 47 -17.38 16.77 -18.54
N ALA A 48 -17.02 16.10 -17.44
CA ALA A 48 -16.22 16.67 -16.37
C ALA A 48 -14.85 17.16 -16.87
N CYS A 49 -14.13 16.34 -17.65
CA CYS A 49 -12.85 16.71 -18.27
C CYS A 49 -13.00 17.92 -19.20
N ARG A 50 -14.09 17.98 -19.98
CA ARG A 50 -14.39 19.10 -20.88
C ARG A 50 -14.69 20.40 -20.14
N GLN A 51 -15.38 20.33 -19.00
CA GLN A 51 -15.67 21.48 -18.14
C GLN A 51 -14.40 22.00 -17.45
N ILE A 52 -13.58 21.10 -16.92
CA ILE A 52 -12.27 21.42 -16.32
C ILE A 52 -11.34 22.08 -17.35
N TYR A 53 -11.25 21.51 -18.55
CA TYR A 53 -10.45 22.08 -19.65
C TYR A 53 -10.90 23.50 -20.03
N LYS A 54 -12.19 23.80 -19.87
CA LYS A 54 -12.77 25.14 -20.11
C LYS A 54 -12.64 26.09 -18.92
N GLY A 55 -11.88 25.73 -17.88
CA GLY A 55 -11.66 26.56 -16.68
C GLY A 55 -12.89 26.70 -15.80
N LYS A 56 -13.89 25.83 -15.95
CA LYS A 56 -15.10 25.84 -15.12
C LYS A 56 -14.94 24.90 -13.94
N VAL A 57 -15.38 25.35 -12.77
CA VAL A 57 -15.42 24.52 -11.56
C VAL A 57 -16.55 23.51 -11.71
N PHE A 58 -16.19 22.22 -11.75
CA PHE A 58 -17.14 21.12 -11.80
C PHE A 58 -17.45 20.66 -10.37
N TYR A 59 -18.71 20.76 -9.98
CA TYR A 59 -19.23 20.19 -8.74
C TYR A 59 -20.03 18.94 -9.10
N PRO A 60 -19.53 17.72 -8.81
CA PRO A 60 -20.31 16.52 -9.03
C PRO A 60 -21.57 16.57 -8.15
N THR A 61 -22.76 16.48 -8.75
CA THR A 61 -24.05 16.42 -8.03
C THR A 61 -24.24 15.10 -7.27
N GLU A 62 -23.51 14.06 -7.69
CA GLU A 62 -23.40 12.76 -7.02
C GLU A 62 -21.92 12.34 -7.00
N ASN A 63 -21.46 11.71 -5.91
CA ASN A 63 -20.21 10.97 -5.96
C ASN A 63 -20.37 9.86 -7.01
N ALA A 64 -19.72 10.00 -8.17
CA ALA A 64 -19.78 9.02 -9.26
C ALA A 64 -19.34 7.60 -8.84
N LEU A 65 -18.72 7.47 -7.66
CA LEU A 65 -18.45 6.21 -6.99
C LEU A 65 -19.60 5.94 -6.00
N LYS A 66 -20.67 5.28 -6.45
CA LYS A 66 -21.60 4.59 -5.54
C LYS A 66 -20.88 3.36 -4.98
N THR A 67 -20.12 3.55 -3.92
CA THR A 67 -19.34 2.51 -3.23
C THR A 67 -20.14 1.85 -2.11
N THR A 68 -21.37 1.43 -2.39
CA THR A 68 -22.15 0.64 -1.44
C THR A 68 -21.80 -0.83 -1.57
N LEU A 69 -20.65 -1.18 -1.00
CA LEU A 69 -20.22 -2.57 -0.80
C LEU A 69 -21.26 -3.40 -0.03
N SER A 70 -22.13 -2.75 0.75
CA SER A 70 -23.20 -3.37 1.55
C SER A 70 -24.26 -4.12 0.74
N GLU A 71 -24.42 -3.84 -0.56
CA GLU A 71 -25.50 -4.40 -1.39
C GLU A 71 -24.98 -5.15 -2.64
N SER A 72 -23.66 -5.22 -2.84
CA SER A 72 -23.04 -5.83 -4.02
C SER A 72 -22.27 -7.09 -3.66
N THR A 73 -22.29 -8.07 -4.56
CA THR A 73 -21.32 -9.18 -4.48
C THR A 73 -19.91 -8.67 -4.71
N CYS A 74 -18.88 -9.36 -4.21
CA CYS A 74 -17.49 -8.95 -4.44
C CYS A 74 -17.15 -8.82 -5.93
N TYR A 75 -17.70 -9.69 -6.78
CA TYR A 75 -17.53 -9.61 -8.23
C TYR A 75 -18.10 -8.29 -8.80
N GLU A 76 -19.33 -7.95 -8.44
CA GLU A 76 -19.97 -6.70 -8.89
C GLU A 76 -19.22 -5.48 -8.37
N TYR A 77 -18.80 -5.48 -7.10
CA TYR A 77 -18.04 -4.40 -6.51
C TYR A 77 -16.71 -4.15 -7.24
N ILE A 78 -15.94 -5.22 -7.48
CA ILE A 78 -14.64 -5.17 -8.19
C ILE A 78 -14.85 -4.60 -9.59
N ALA A 79 -15.86 -5.08 -10.31
CA ALA A 79 -16.18 -4.65 -11.67
C ALA A 79 -16.63 -3.19 -11.73
N GLN A 80 -17.60 -2.79 -10.89
CA GLN A 80 -18.15 -1.43 -10.85
C GLN A 80 -17.12 -0.41 -10.35
N SER A 81 -16.23 -0.81 -9.45
CA SER A 81 -15.17 0.05 -8.93
C SER A 81 -13.94 0.12 -9.83
N HIS A 82 -13.92 -0.62 -10.95
CA HIS A 82 -12.85 -0.67 -11.93
C HIS A 82 -11.49 -1.10 -11.34
N TYR A 83 -11.48 -2.12 -10.49
CA TYR A 83 -10.23 -2.72 -10.04
C TYR A 83 -9.53 -3.46 -11.18
N ILE A 84 -8.21 -3.40 -11.19
CA ILE A 84 -7.37 -4.17 -12.10
C ILE A 84 -7.31 -5.60 -11.58
N THR A 85 -7.82 -6.57 -12.34
CA THR A 85 -7.95 -7.97 -11.91
C THR A 85 -6.87 -8.89 -12.47
N GLU A 86 -6.06 -8.40 -13.42
CA GLU A 86 -4.95 -9.15 -14.03
C GLU A 86 -3.67 -8.29 -14.09
N ALA A 87 -2.51 -8.93 -14.09
CA ALA A 87 -1.25 -8.20 -14.21
C ALA A 87 -1.15 -7.54 -15.60
N LEU A 88 -0.81 -6.25 -15.64
CA LEU A 88 -0.78 -5.48 -16.88
C LEU A 88 0.47 -5.73 -17.74
N SER A 89 1.50 -6.39 -17.19
CA SER A 89 2.71 -6.76 -17.91
C SER A 89 3.45 -7.91 -17.22
N GLU A 90 4.24 -8.68 -17.99
CA GLU A 90 5.13 -9.71 -17.45
C GLU A 90 6.18 -9.12 -16.48
N GLU A 91 6.62 -7.89 -16.74
CA GLU A 91 7.54 -7.17 -15.85
C GLU A 91 6.93 -6.96 -14.46
N GLU A 92 5.67 -6.55 -14.39
CA GLU A 92 4.97 -6.34 -13.12
C GLU A 92 4.62 -7.67 -12.44
N ALA A 93 4.21 -8.69 -13.20
CA ALA A 93 3.96 -10.04 -12.69
C ALA A 93 5.22 -10.66 -12.07
N GLY A 94 6.39 -10.45 -12.69
CA GLY A 94 7.68 -10.95 -12.22
C GLY A 94 8.31 -10.16 -11.07
N PHE A 95 7.70 -9.05 -10.64
CA PHE A 95 8.19 -8.22 -9.54
C PHE A 95 7.09 -7.85 -8.54
N PRO A 96 6.53 -8.83 -7.80
CA PRO A 96 5.45 -8.54 -6.85
C PRO A 96 5.90 -7.61 -5.73
N LEU A 97 5.02 -6.69 -5.33
CA LEU A 97 5.21 -5.76 -4.23
C LEU A 97 4.34 -6.16 -3.04
N ALA A 98 4.81 -5.83 -1.84
CA ALA A 98 4.04 -5.90 -0.61
C ALA A 98 3.73 -4.49 -0.12
N TYR A 99 2.54 -4.30 0.45
CA TYR A 99 2.13 -3.03 1.06
C TYR A 99 1.77 -3.22 2.53
N MET A 100 2.29 -2.33 3.38
CA MET A 100 1.92 -2.21 4.79
C MET A 100 1.08 -0.94 4.94
N MET A 101 -0.22 -1.07 5.16
CA MET A 101 -1.14 0.06 5.19
C MET A 101 -1.62 0.31 6.61
N THR A 102 -1.16 1.38 7.27
CA THR A 102 -1.64 1.78 8.61
C THR A 102 -2.74 2.83 8.48
N ILE A 103 -3.97 2.50 8.89
CA ILE A 103 -5.16 3.34 8.74
C ILE A 103 -5.94 3.47 10.05
N HIS A 104 -6.66 4.57 10.23
CA HIS A 104 -7.44 4.81 11.46
C HIS A 104 -8.79 5.50 11.24
N LYS A 105 -9.07 6.02 10.04
CA LYS A 105 -10.32 6.73 9.69
C LYS A 105 -10.45 6.94 8.17
N ASP A 106 -11.54 7.60 7.77
CA ASP A 106 -11.81 8.09 6.41
C ASP A 106 -11.83 6.98 5.35
N PHE A 107 -12.81 6.07 5.44
CA PHE A 107 -12.89 4.87 4.59
C PHE A 107 -12.81 5.17 3.09
N GLY A 108 -13.51 6.20 2.60
CA GLY A 108 -13.47 6.56 1.18
C GLY A 108 -12.08 7.01 0.68
N THR A 109 -11.23 7.57 1.55
CA THR A 109 -9.84 7.90 1.19
C THR A 109 -9.00 6.65 1.12
N PHE A 110 -9.13 5.77 2.11
CA PHE A 110 -8.46 4.46 2.12
C PHE A 110 -8.85 3.62 0.90
N GLU A 111 -10.15 3.51 0.59
CA GLU A 111 -10.68 2.77 -0.55
C GLU A 111 -10.07 3.29 -1.87
N ARG A 112 -9.97 4.62 -2.02
CA ARG A 112 -9.35 5.24 -3.20
C ARG A 112 -7.86 4.93 -3.30
N LEU A 113 -7.13 5.01 -2.19
CA LEU A 113 -5.72 4.65 -2.15
C LEU A 113 -5.55 3.17 -2.51
N PHE A 114 -6.28 2.28 -1.83
CA PHE A 114 -6.22 0.84 -2.05
C PHE A 114 -6.46 0.50 -3.52
N ARG A 115 -7.51 1.03 -4.13
CA ARG A 115 -7.76 0.86 -5.57
C ARG A 115 -6.63 1.37 -6.44
N ALA A 116 -6.04 2.54 -6.13
CA ALA A 116 -4.99 3.13 -6.94
C ALA A 116 -3.68 2.31 -6.95
N ILE A 117 -3.42 1.56 -5.88
CA ILE A 117 -2.22 0.71 -5.76
C ILE A 117 -2.50 -0.78 -5.97
N TYR A 118 -3.77 -1.18 -6.06
CA TYR A 118 -4.16 -2.59 -6.17
C TYR A 118 -3.68 -3.21 -7.48
N MET A 119 -3.02 -4.35 -7.36
CA MET A 119 -2.67 -5.26 -8.45
C MET A 119 -2.78 -6.70 -7.94
N PRO A 120 -3.26 -7.65 -8.75
CA PRO A 120 -3.55 -9.01 -8.31
C PRO A 120 -2.29 -9.81 -7.93
N GLN A 121 -1.14 -9.49 -8.51
CA GLN A 121 0.13 -10.17 -8.19
C GLN A 121 0.78 -9.66 -6.89
N ASN A 122 0.39 -8.47 -6.40
CA ASN A 122 0.95 -7.88 -5.18
C ASN A 122 0.29 -8.46 -3.92
N VAL A 123 0.74 -8.06 -2.73
CA VAL A 123 0.13 -8.45 -1.44
C VAL A 123 -0.03 -7.25 -0.51
N TYR A 124 -1.14 -7.19 0.24
CA TYR A 124 -1.51 -6.03 1.03
C TYR A 124 -1.85 -6.44 2.47
N CYS A 125 -1.06 -5.97 3.43
CA CYS A 125 -1.41 -6.05 4.84
C CYS A 125 -1.97 -4.71 5.30
N VAL A 126 -3.15 -4.72 5.91
CA VAL A 126 -3.82 -3.52 6.41
C VAL A 126 -3.91 -3.59 7.94
N HIS A 127 -3.21 -2.68 8.60
CA HIS A 127 -3.35 -2.44 10.03
C HIS A 127 -4.40 -1.35 10.26
N VAL A 128 -5.44 -1.69 11.01
CA VAL A 128 -6.49 -0.76 11.43
C VAL A 128 -6.26 -0.42 12.90
N ASP A 129 -6.09 0.86 13.22
CA ASP A 129 -5.91 1.32 14.60
C ASP A 129 -7.00 0.74 15.51
N GLU A 130 -6.60 0.14 16.63
CA GLU A 130 -7.51 -0.48 17.59
C GLU A 130 -8.54 0.52 18.13
N LYS A 131 -8.21 1.81 18.14
CA LYS A 131 -9.09 2.91 18.58
C LYS A 131 -10.09 3.36 17.51
N ALA A 132 -9.99 2.85 16.28
CA ALA A 132 -10.95 3.19 15.23
C ALA A 132 -12.36 2.70 15.59
N THR A 133 -13.38 3.35 15.04
CA THR A 133 -14.78 2.95 15.27
C THR A 133 -15.05 1.57 14.67
N ASP A 134 -15.96 0.81 15.29
CA ASP A 134 -16.31 -0.53 14.80
C ASP A 134 -16.88 -0.47 13.37
N THR A 135 -17.68 0.55 13.06
CA THR A 135 -18.16 0.80 11.69
C THR A 135 -17.02 0.94 10.67
N PHE A 136 -15.94 1.62 11.04
CA PHE A 136 -14.78 1.76 10.15
C PHE A 136 -14.05 0.42 9.99
N LYS A 137 -13.84 -0.31 11.09
CA LYS A 137 -13.20 -1.64 11.08
C LYS A 137 -13.99 -2.63 10.22
N ASP A 138 -15.31 -2.65 10.36
CA ASP A 138 -16.21 -3.52 9.61
C ASP A 138 -16.20 -3.18 8.12
N ALA A 139 -16.24 -1.89 7.76
CA ALA A 139 -16.15 -1.47 6.36
C ALA A 139 -14.83 -1.89 5.70
N VAL A 140 -13.70 -1.72 6.41
CA VAL A 140 -12.39 -2.17 5.91
C VAL A 140 -12.35 -3.69 5.78
N LYS A 141 -12.82 -4.43 6.79
CA LYS A 141 -12.88 -5.89 6.74
C LYS A 141 -13.73 -6.38 5.57
N GLN A 142 -14.88 -5.76 5.33
CA GLN A 142 -15.76 -6.09 4.21
C GLN A 142 -15.04 -5.84 2.89
N LEU A 143 -14.36 -4.69 2.72
CA LEU A 143 -13.61 -4.38 1.50
C LEU A 143 -12.56 -5.44 1.19
N LEU A 144 -11.71 -5.75 2.17
CA LEU A 144 -10.60 -6.68 1.99
C LEU A 144 -11.08 -8.12 1.76
N SER A 145 -12.27 -8.49 2.24
CA SER A 145 -12.85 -9.82 1.99
C SER A 145 -13.07 -10.13 0.50
N CYS A 146 -13.11 -9.11 -0.36
CA CYS A 146 -13.23 -9.27 -1.80
C CYS A 146 -11.91 -9.54 -2.52
N PHE A 147 -10.76 -9.39 -1.85
CA PHE A 147 -9.45 -9.48 -2.47
C PHE A 147 -8.62 -10.59 -1.80
N PRO A 148 -8.28 -11.69 -2.50
CA PRO A 148 -7.59 -12.82 -1.89
C PRO A 148 -6.14 -12.51 -1.46
N ASN A 149 -5.55 -11.46 -2.03
CA ASN A 149 -4.19 -11.01 -1.78
C ASN A 149 -4.12 -9.79 -0.82
N ALA A 150 -5.23 -9.47 -0.14
CA ALA A 150 -5.28 -8.40 0.85
C ALA A 150 -5.89 -8.91 2.17
N PHE A 151 -5.32 -8.51 3.30
CA PHE A 151 -5.76 -9.02 4.61
C PHE A 151 -5.52 -8.00 5.73
N LEU A 152 -6.28 -8.17 6.81
CA LEU A 152 -6.06 -7.43 8.05
C LEU A 152 -4.85 -7.99 8.78
N ALA A 153 -4.01 -7.11 9.35
CA ALA A 153 -2.92 -7.51 10.22
C ALA A 153 -3.42 -8.43 11.34
N SER A 154 -2.64 -9.46 11.67
CA SER A 154 -2.96 -10.46 12.70
C SER A 154 -3.02 -9.84 14.10
N LYS A 155 -2.37 -8.70 14.30
CA LYS A 155 -2.37 -7.93 15.54
C LYS A 155 -2.53 -6.44 15.28
N MET A 156 -3.58 -5.86 15.87
CA MET A 156 -3.82 -4.42 15.88
C MET A 156 -3.16 -3.77 17.10
N GLU A 157 -2.85 -2.48 16.98
CA GLU A 157 -2.22 -1.67 18.03
C GLU A 157 -3.03 -0.38 18.21
N PRO A 158 -3.16 0.14 19.44
CA PRO A 158 -3.77 1.43 19.70
C PRO A 158 -2.76 2.55 19.41
N VAL A 159 -2.63 2.95 18.15
CA VAL A 159 -1.50 3.77 17.67
C VAL A 159 -1.47 5.16 18.32
N VAL A 160 -0.40 5.46 19.07
CA VAL A 160 -0.15 6.77 19.70
C VAL A 160 0.84 7.56 18.85
N TYR A 161 0.53 8.84 18.61
CA TYR A 161 1.44 9.73 17.89
C TYR A 161 2.78 9.86 18.60
N GLY A 162 3.88 9.66 17.85
CA GLY A 162 5.24 9.67 18.38
C GLY A 162 5.58 8.47 19.28
N GLY A 163 4.69 7.49 19.37
CA GLY A 163 4.87 6.29 20.17
C GLY A 163 5.40 5.09 19.38
N ILE A 164 5.87 4.08 20.10
CA ILE A 164 6.31 2.80 19.54
C ILE A 164 5.19 2.05 18.81
N SER A 165 3.94 2.22 19.26
CA SER A 165 2.76 1.60 18.65
C SER A 165 2.63 1.90 17.14
N ARG A 166 3.10 3.06 16.67
CA ARG A 166 3.18 3.36 15.22
C ARG A 166 4.14 2.44 14.48
N LEU A 167 5.35 2.24 15.00
CA LEU A 167 6.34 1.31 14.44
C LEU A 167 5.86 -0.15 14.58
N GLN A 168 5.23 -0.47 15.71
CA GLN A 168 4.71 -1.81 15.99
C GLN A 168 3.62 -2.22 14.99
N ALA A 169 2.78 -1.28 14.55
CA ALA A 169 1.80 -1.52 13.50
C ALA A 169 2.45 -2.00 12.19
N ASP A 170 3.51 -1.34 11.73
CA ASP A 170 4.27 -1.77 10.54
C ASP A 170 4.95 -3.13 10.78
N LEU A 171 5.53 -3.35 11.95
CA LEU A 171 6.19 -4.62 12.31
C LEU A 171 5.22 -5.80 12.34
N ASN A 172 3.98 -5.60 12.81
CA ASN A 172 2.94 -6.63 12.76
C ASN A 172 2.63 -7.00 11.30
N CYS A 173 2.51 -6.01 10.40
CA CYS A 173 2.35 -6.29 8.98
C CYS A 173 3.57 -6.96 8.34
N ILE A 174 4.80 -6.54 8.68
CA ILE A 174 6.02 -7.22 8.21
C ILE A 174 6.01 -8.69 8.59
N LYS A 175 5.59 -9.01 9.81
CA LYS A 175 5.50 -10.40 10.29
C LYS A 175 4.52 -11.23 9.43
N ASP A 176 3.34 -10.70 9.17
CA ASP A 176 2.34 -11.42 8.37
C ASP A 176 2.75 -11.53 6.90
N LEU A 177 3.31 -10.46 6.33
CA LEU A 177 3.82 -10.43 4.96
C LEU A 177 5.00 -11.39 4.76
N ALA A 178 5.87 -11.56 5.77
CA ALA A 178 6.96 -12.53 5.71
C ALA A 178 6.44 -13.98 5.59
N GLY A 179 5.28 -14.27 6.18
CA GLY A 179 4.58 -15.56 6.07
C GLY A 179 3.75 -15.74 4.80
N SER A 180 3.59 -14.71 3.97
CA SER A 180 2.84 -14.80 2.72
C SER A 180 3.53 -15.70 1.69
N GLU A 181 2.73 -16.47 0.95
CA GLU A 181 3.18 -17.29 -0.17
C GLU A 181 3.59 -16.44 -1.40
N VAL A 182 3.14 -15.19 -1.48
CA VAL A 182 3.50 -14.28 -2.57
C VAL A 182 5.01 -13.99 -2.47
N PRO A 183 5.81 -14.25 -3.52
CA PRO A 183 7.26 -14.06 -3.50
C PRO A 183 7.65 -12.59 -3.76
N TRP A 184 7.09 -11.69 -2.96
CA TRP A 184 7.26 -10.24 -3.07
C TRP A 184 8.72 -9.82 -2.90
N LYS A 185 9.10 -8.72 -3.57
CA LYS A 185 10.48 -8.22 -3.64
C LYS A 185 10.74 -7.08 -2.67
N TYR A 186 9.79 -6.17 -2.57
CA TYR A 186 9.83 -5.02 -1.67
C TYR A 186 8.52 -4.86 -0.91
N ALA A 187 8.62 -4.51 0.36
CA ALA A 187 7.51 -4.03 1.18
C ALA A 187 7.58 -2.50 1.28
N ILE A 188 6.47 -1.82 0.96
CA ILE A 188 6.33 -0.36 1.00
C ILE A 188 5.27 -0.03 2.06
N ASN A 189 5.57 0.85 3.01
CA ASN A 189 4.54 1.30 3.94
C ASN A 189 3.83 2.55 3.42
N THR A 190 2.54 2.64 3.73
CA THR A 190 1.67 3.77 3.43
C THR A 190 0.76 4.02 4.64
N CYS A 191 0.30 5.24 4.81
CA CYS A 191 -0.81 5.57 5.69
C CYS A 191 -2.09 5.83 4.88
N GLY A 192 -3.25 5.84 5.55
CA GLY A 192 -4.56 6.02 4.89
C GLY A 192 -4.81 7.36 4.18
N GLN A 193 -3.86 8.30 4.21
CA GLN A 193 -3.94 9.59 3.52
C GLN A 193 -2.90 9.74 2.41
N ASP A 194 -2.07 8.73 2.20
CA ASP A 194 -1.09 8.75 1.12
C ASP A 194 -1.79 8.52 -0.23
N PHE A 195 -1.13 8.91 -1.33
CA PHE A 195 -1.63 8.61 -2.68
C PHE A 195 -0.46 8.40 -3.66
N PRO A 196 -0.50 7.38 -4.54
CA PRO A 196 0.58 7.14 -5.48
C PRO A 196 0.69 8.27 -6.52
N LEU A 197 1.94 8.69 -6.79
CA LEU A 197 2.32 9.62 -7.86
C LEU A 197 2.84 8.91 -9.11
N LYS A 198 2.88 7.58 -9.06
CA LYS A 198 3.47 6.69 -10.07
C LYS A 198 2.57 5.49 -10.25
N THR A 199 2.50 4.98 -11.47
CA THR A 199 1.86 3.71 -11.79
C THR A 199 2.64 2.55 -11.18
N ASN A 200 2.00 1.40 -10.98
CA ASN A 200 2.67 0.20 -10.46
C ASN A 200 3.91 -0.18 -11.31
N ARG A 201 3.82 -0.12 -12.64
CA ARG A 201 4.96 -0.33 -13.54
C ARG A 201 6.13 0.62 -13.27
N GLU A 202 5.86 1.92 -13.12
CA GLU A 202 6.91 2.88 -12.77
C GLU A 202 7.53 2.57 -11.40
N ILE A 203 6.72 2.22 -10.40
CA ILE A 203 7.21 1.83 -9.07
C ILE A 203 8.14 0.61 -9.18
N VAL A 204 7.74 -0.43 -9.91
CA VAL A 204 8.54 -1.62 -10.19
C VAL A 204 9.88 -1.24 -10.84
N GLN A 205 9.85 -0.39 -11.86
CA GLN A 205 11.06 0.05 -12.57
C GLN A 205 12.00 0.85 -11.66
N TYR A 206 11.48 1.75 -10.83
CA TYR A 206 12.29 2.46 -9.83
C TYR A 206 12.93 1.49 -8.84
N LEU A 207 12.15 0.57 -8.25
CA LEU A 207 12.63 -0.38 -7.25
C LEU A 207 13.67 -1.37 -7.82
N LYS A 208 13.52 -1.80 -9.07
CA LYS A 208 14.54 -2.57 -9.79
C LYS A 208 15.88 -1.82 -9.87
N GLY A 209 15.83 -0.51 -10.06
CA GLY A 209 17.02 0.37 -10.08
C GLY A 209 17.85 0.32 -8.80
N PHE A 210 17.25 0.00 -7.65
CA PHE A 210 17.95 -0.13 -6.37
C PHE A 210 18.72 -1.44 -6.21
N LYS A 211 18.54 -2.42 -7.11
CA LYS A 211 19.32 -3.68 -7.14
C LYS A 211 19.32 -4.42 -5.79
N GLY A 212 18.15 -4.54 -5.17
CA GLY A 212 17.96 -5.26 -3.91
C GLY A 212 18.52 -4.53 -2.68
N LYS A 213 18.37 -3.19 -2.66
CA LYS A 213 18.81 -2.33 -1.55
C LYS A 213 17.61 -1.56 -1.00
N ASN A 214 17.58 -1.39 0.31
CA ASN A 214 16.48 -0.70 0.98
C ASN A 214 16.50 0.81 0.72
N ILE A 215 15.32 1.42 0.79
CA ILE A 215 15.13 2.86 0.74
C ILE A 215 14.70 3.32 2.13
N THR A 216 15.68 3.78 2.92
CA THR A 216 15.47 4.38 4.25
C THR A 216 16.23 5.70 4.35
N PRO A 217 15.69 6.80 3.80
CA PRO A 217 16.37 8.09 3.80
C PRO A 217 16.62 8.57 5.24
N GLY A 218 17.82 9.10 5.49
CA GLY A 218 18.12 9.71 6.79
C GLY A 218 19.58 10.10 6.97
N VAL A 219 19.80 10.85 8.04
CA VAL A 219 21.03 11.57 8.39
C VAL A 219 21.42 11.26 9.84
N LEU A 220 22.60 11.73 10.25
CA LEU A 220 22.96 11.74 11.67
C LEU A 220 21.97 12.60 12.47
N PRO A 221 21.79 12.35 13.78
CA PRO A 221 20.76 13.02 14.57
C PRO A 221 20.94 14.54 14.52
N PRO A 222 19.95 15.30 14.02
CA PRO A 222 19.94 16.75 14.15
C PRO A 222 19.69 17.15 15.60
N ASP A 223 20.08 18.37 15.99
CA ASP A 223 20.03 18.84 17.39
C ASP A 223 18.64 18.65 18.03
N HIS A 224 17.57 18.96 17.30
CA HIS A 224 16.19 18.82 17.77
C HIS A 224 15.77 17.37 18.01
N ALA A 225 16.42 16.38 17.37
CA ALA A 225 16.10 14.97 17.51
C ALA A 225 16.87 14.28 18.64
N ILE A 226 17.97 14.85 19.12
CA ILE A 226 18.79 14.27 20.21
C ILE A 226 17.95 13.98 21.45
N GLY A 227 17.03 14.88 21.79
CA GLY A 227 16.14 14.72 22.93
C GLY A 227 15.26 13.47 22.87
N ARG A 228 14.92 12.99 21.68
CA ARG A 228 13.99 11.88 21.43
C ARG A 228 14.54 10.52 21.85
N THR A 229 15.87 10.37 21.80
CA THR A 229 16.61 9.15 22.17
C THR A 229 17.49 9.32 23.40
N LYS A 230 17.68 10.56 23.89
CA LYS A 230 18.39 10.83 25.15
C LYS A 230 17.55 10.52 26.40
N TYR A 231 16.25 10.73 26.33
CA TYR A 231 15.32 10.56 27.46
C TYR A 231 14.32 9.43 27.23
N VAL A 232 13.89 8.81 28.32
CA VAL A 232 12.78 7.85 28.31
C VAL A 232 11.48 8.60 28.05
N HIS A 233 10.70 8.09 27.11
CA HIS A 233 9.36 8.57 26.81
C HIS A 233 8.34 7.46 27.06
N GLN A 234 7.13 7.85 27.46
CA GLN A 234 6.06 6.92 27.80
C GLN A 234 4.82 7.21 26.96
N GLU A 235 4.26 6.16 26.36
CA GLU A 235 2.92 6.20 25.77
C GLU A 235 1.87 6.23 26.87
N LEU A 236 1.00 7.24 26.86
CA LEU A 236 -0.18 7.28 27.70
C LEU A 236 -1.42 7.08 26.84
N LEU A 237 -2.08 5.95 27.05
CA LEU A 237 -3.36 5.63 26.45
C LEU A 237 -4.48 6.29 27.25
N SER A 238 -5.35 7.00 26.55
CA SER A 238 -6.56 7.59 27.12
C SER A 238 -7.69 7.53 26.11
N LYS A 239 -8.91 7.34 26.60
CA LYS A 239 -10.14 7.27 25.79
C LYS A 239 -10.40 8.56 24.99
N ARG A 240 -9.86 9.70 25.44
CA ARG A 240 -10.04 11.00 24.76
C ARG A 240 -8.85 11.33 23.87
N ASN A 241 -7.67 11.49 24.48
CA ASN A 241 -6.45 11.87 23.77
C ASN A 241 -5.28 11.02 24.29
N SER A 242 -4.77 10.13 23.44
CA SER A 242 -3.51 9.41 23.74
C SER A 242 -2.32 10.26 23.30
N TYR A 243 -1.26 10.30 24.09
CA TYR A 243 -0.10 11.16 23.83
C TYR A 243 1.19 10.60 24.45
N MET A 244 2.31 11.16 24.04
CA MET A 244 3.63 10.84 24.58
C MET A 244 4.02 11.80 25.69
N ILE A 245 4.58 11.28 26.78
CA ILE A 245 5.24 12.07 27.81
C ILE A 245 6.74 11.83 27.79
N LYS A 246 7.51 12.91 27.73
CA LYS A 246 8.95 12.89 28.00
C LYS A 246 9.20 12.87 29.51
N THR A 247 10.02 11.95 29.97
CA THR A 247 10.44 11.88 31.37
C THR A 247 11.82 12.53 31.58
N ALA A 248 12.21 12.74 32.83
CA ALA A 248 13.57 13.19 33.18
C ALA A 248 14.61 12.06 33.17
N LYS A 249 14.18 10.79 33.02
CA LYS A 249 15.07 9.63 33.06
C LYS A 249 15.88 9.54 31.77
N LEU A 250 17.19 9.43 31.90
CA LEU A 250 18.10 9.19 30.78
C LEU A 250 17.98 7.75 30.27
N LYS A 251 18.09 7.57 28.96
CA LYS A 251 18.19 6.24 28.35
C LYS A 251 19.60 5.69 28.48
N THR A 252 19.71 4.37 28.47
CA THR A 252 20.99 3.69 28.27
C THR A 252 21.50 3.94 26.85
N PRO A 253 22.82 3.82 26.61
CA PRO A 253 23.36 3.87 25.25
C PRO A 253 22.69 2.85 24.32
N PRO A 254 22.63 3.11 23.00
CA PRO A 254 22.15 2.15 22.03
C PRO A 254 22.86 0.80 22.13
N PRO A 255 22.15 -0.32 21.89
CA PRO A 255 22.76 -1.64 21.94
C PRO A 255 23.83 -1.79 20.85
N HIS A 256 24.75 -2.75 21.00
CA HIS A 256 25.78 -3.07 20.01
C HIS A 256 26.68 -1.88 19.62
N ASN A 257 26.77 -0.84 20.46
CA ASN A 257 27.50 0.40 20.19
C ASN A 257 27.12 1.03 18.83
N MET A 258 25.86 0.86 18.41
CA MET A 258 25.42 1.35 17.11
C MET A 258 25.17 2.86 17.13
N THR A 259 25.48 3.53 16.02
CA THR A 259 25.12 4.93 15.82
C THR A 259 23.66 5.02 15.41
N ILE A 260 22.86 5.80 16.14
CA ILE A 260 21.47 6.07 15.78
C ILE A 260 21.43 7.12 14.67
N TYR A 261 20.65 6.85 13.63
CA TYR A 261 20.35 7.76 12.54
C TYR A 261 18.88 8.17 12.60
N PHE A 262 18.55 9.34 12.06
CA PHE A 262 17.17 9.82 11.95
C PHE A 262 16.77 10.04 10.50
N GLY A 263 15.53 9.72 10.18
CA GLY A 263 14.98 9.66 8.85
C GLY A 263 13.47 9.80 8.88
N THR A 264 12.82 9.15 7.92
CA THR A 264 11.36 9.13 7.82
C THR A 264 10.80 7.77 8.27
N ALA A 265 9.57 7.79 8.77
CA ALA A 265 8.78 6.57 8.99
C ALA A 265 8.50 5.79 7.70
N TYR A 266 8.55 6.46 6.54
CA TYR A 266 8.19 5.87 5.25
C TYR A 266 9.39 5.21 4.55
N VAL A 267 9.24 3.97 4.15
CA VAL A 267 10.33 3.11 3.69
C VAL A 267 9.89 2.18 2.55
N ALA A 268 10.88 1.74 1.76
CA ALA A 268 10.75 0.55 0.92
C ALA A 268 11.84 -0.46 1.30
N LEU A 269 11.44 -1.62 1.77
CA LEU A 269 12.33 -2.62 2.38
C LEU A 269 12.35 -3.89 1.53
N THR A 270 13.50 -4.50 1.31
CA THR A 270 13.55 -5.81 0.64
C THR A 270 13.00 -6.90 1.53
N ARG A 271 12.57 -8.02 0.94
CA ARG A 271 12.11 -9.19 1.72
C ARG A 271 13.20 -9.75 2.64
N GLU A 272 14.45 -9.73 2.22
CA GLU A 272 15.58 -10.15 3.05
C GLU A 272 15.77 -9.22 4.25
N PHE A 273 15.61 -7.91 4.06
CA PHE A 273 15.68 -6.95 5.16
C PHE A 273 14.50 -7.10 6.13
N ALA A 274 13.29 -7.33 5.63
CA ALA A 274 12.13 -7.65 6.47
C ALA A 274 12.38 -8.88 7.36
N ASN A 275 12.94 -9.96 6.80
CA ASN A 275 13.32 -11.14 7.58
C ASN A 275 14.42 -10.84 8.60
N PHE A 276 15.44 -10.05 8.22
CA PHE A 276 16.48 -9.58 9.14
C PHE A 276 15.88 -8.82 10.33
N VAL A 277 14.91 -7.92 10.11
CA VAL A 277 14.25 -7.15 11.17
C VAL A 277 13.55 -8.07 12.18
N LEU A 278 12.99 -9.19 11.71
CA LEU A 278 12.25 -10.13 12.55
C LEU A 278 13.13 -11.13 13.31
N GLN A 279 14.36 -11.38 12.85
CA GLN A 279 15.16 -12.53 13.29
C GLN A 279 16.53 -12.15 13.87
N ASP A 280 17.16 -11.07 13.40
CA ASP A 280 18.52 -10.71 13.83
C ASP A 280 18.48 -10.09 15.23
N GLN A 281 19.33 -10.59 16.12
CA GLN A 281 19.38 -10.12 17.51
C GLN A 281 19.65 -8.63 17.62
N ARG A 282 20.45 -8.03 16.72
CA ARG A 282 20.72 -6.59 16.72
C ARG A 282 19.45 -5.79 16.41
N ALA A 283 18.61 -6.30 15.52
CA ALA A 283 17.32 -5.68 15.21
C ALA A 283 16.34 -5.78 16.37
N LEU A 284 16.26 -6.95 16.99
CA LEU A 284 15.40 -7.19 18.17
C LEU A 284 15.83 -6.35 19.38
N ASP A 285 17.14 -6.23 19.61
CA ASP A 285 17.69 -5.40 20.70
C ASP A 285 17.44 -3.91 20.44
N LEU A 286 17.63 -3.43 19.21
CA LEU A 286 17.31 -2.04 18.88
C LEU A 286 15.81 -1.76 19.02
N LEU A 287 14.95 -2.70 18.62
CA LEU A 287 13.51 -2.57 18.78
C LEU A 287 13.15 -2.45 20.26
N SER A 288 13.70 -3.35 21.09
CA SER A 288 13.50 -3.34 22.54
C SER A 288 13.96 -2.01 23.15
N TRP A 289 15.14 -1.53 22.77
CA TRP A 289 15.67 -0.24 23.22
C TRP A 289 14.84 0.94 22.71
N SER A 290 14.18 0.84 21.56
CA SER A 290 13.39 1.92 20.98
C SER A 290 11.98 2.05 21.57
N LYS A 291 11.52 1.09 22.36
CA LYS A 291 10.13 1.08 22.90
C LYS A 291 9.75 2.32 23.69
N ASP A 292 10.69 2.92 24.39
CA ASP A 292 10.51 4.07 25.25
C ASP A 292 11.28 5.30 24.74
N THR A 293 11.36 5.44 23.42
CA THR A 293 11.86 6.64 22.72
C THR A 293 10.70 7.42 22.10
N TYR A 294 10.96 8.63 21.62
CA TYR A 294 9.99 9.42 20.87
C TYR A 294 10.18 9.24 19.36
N SER A 295 9.09 8.94 18.65
CA SER A 295 9.06 8.66 17.19
C SER A 295 10.07 7.60 16.74
N PRO A 296 10.03 6.37 17.29
CA PRO A 296 10.98 5.33 16.93
C PRO A 296 10.93 4.88 15.47
N ASP A 297 9.79 5.06 14.81
CA ASP A 297 9.61 4.88 13.38
C ASP A 297 10.55 5.76 12.54
N GLU A 298 10.97 6.92 13.06
CA GLU A 298 11.90 7.82 12.37
C GLU A 298 13.39 7.49 12.58
N HIS A 299 13.76 6.57 13.48
CA HIS A 299 15.16 6.15 13.63
C HIS A 299 15.40 4.65 13.43
N PHE A 300 14.41 3.80 13.69
CA PHE A 300 14.58 2.35 13.68
C PHE A 300 15.02 1.84 12.30
N TRP A 301 14.26 2.16 11.25
CA TRP A 301 14.51 1.65 9.90
C TRP A 301 15.85 2.12 9.33
N VAL A 302 16.14 3.42 9.44
CA VAL A 302 17.37 4.01 8.93
C VAL A 302 18.58 3.50 9.71
N THR A 303 18.48 3.33 11.03
CA THR A 303 19.58 2.81 11.85
C THR A 303 19.91 1.38 11.47
N LEU A 304 18.91 0.50 11.36
CA LEU A 304 19.14 -0.90 10.97
C LEU A 304 19.76 -1.03 9.59
N ASN A 305 19.32 -0.21 8.63
CA ASN A 305 19.89 -0.21 7.28
C ASN A 305 21.34 0.31 7.21
N ARG A 306 21.90 0.84 8.31
CA ARG A 306 23.30 1.29 8.41
C ARG A 306 24.21 0.27 9.09
N ILE A 307 23.67 -0.85 9.57
CA ILE A 307 24.45 -1.91 10.19
C ILE A 307 25.30 -2.62 9.12
N PRO A 308 26.62 -2.78 9.32
CA PRO A 308 27.47 -3.52 8.38
C PRO A 308 26.94 -4.93 8.11
N GLY A 309 26.92 -5.32 6.84
CA GLY A 309 26.40 -6.62 6.39
C GLY A 309 24.93 -6.59 5.95
N THR A 310 24.18 -5.52 6.22
CA THR A 310 22.93 -5.24 5.49
C THR A 310 23.29 -4.69 4.10
N ARG A 311 22.54 -5.01 3.03
CA ARG A 311 22.89 -4.59 1.65
C ARG A 311 22.72 -3.07 1.49
N LEU A 312 23.81 -2.32 1.60
CA LEU A 312 23.84 -0.85 1.70
C LEU A 312 23.72 -0.12 0.34
N TRP A 313 22.79 0.86 0.28
CA TRP A 313 22.98 2.14 -0.42
C TRP A 313 22.23 3.24 0.33
N THR A 314 22.87 4.39 0.42
CA THR A 314 22.32 5.60 1.04
C THR A 314 21.73 6.43 -0.07
N SER A 315 20.39 6.45 -0.18
CA SER A 315 19.73 7.34 -1.13
C SER A 315 19.84 8.79 -0.69
N PRO A 316 19.97 9.75 -1.62
CA PRO A 316 19.60 11.13 -1.37
C PRO A 316 18.16 11.18 -0.83
N SER A 317 17.93 12.05 0.14
CA SER A 317 16.61 12.35 0.72
C SER A 317 15.62 12.71 -0.39
N GLY A 318 14.49 12.01 -0.50
CA GLY A 318 13.36 12.43 -1.35
C GLY A 318 12.73 11.39 -2.29
N ILE A 319 13.30 10.19 -2.44
CA ILE A 319 12.79 9.22 -3.44
C ILE A 319 11.39 8.69 -3.09
N LEU A 320 11.10 8.42 -1.82
CA LEU A 320 9.76 7.95 -1.46
C LEU A 320 8.69 9.03 -1.68
N CYS A 321 9.02 10.30 -1.49
CA CYS A 321 8.15 11.45 -1.82
C CYS A 321 7.91 11.61 -3.33
N LEU A 322 8.74 11.02 -4.20
CA LEU A 322 8.51 11.00 -5.66
C LEU A 322 7.55 9.87 -6.09
N VAL A 323 7.35 8.88 -5.22
CA VAL A 323 6.50 7.71 -5.48
C VAL A 323 5.12 7.86 -4.82
N PHE A 324 5.07 8.43 -3.61
CA PHE A 324 3.83 8.71 -2.88
C PHE A 324 3.78 10.18 -2.45
N LEU A 325 2.61 10.81 -2.61
CA LEU A 325 2.25 11.99 -1.83
C LEU A 325 1.99 11.51 -0.41
N ALA A 326 2.82 11.92 0.54
CA ALA A 326 2.62 11.66 1.95
C ALA A 326 2.25 12.98 2.68
N PRO A 327 0.96 13.32 2.81
CA PRO A 327 0.52 14.42 3.67
C PRO A 327 0.53 14.03 5.16
N CYS A 328 0.88 12.77 5.46
CA CYS A 328 0.65 12.13 6.73
C CYS A 328 1.76 12.46 7.75
N GLN A 329 1.96 13.76 7.98
CA GLN A 329 2.30 14.23 9.33
C GLN A 329 1.03 14.08 10.14
N THR A 330 0.89 12.95 10.82
CA THR A 330 -0.17 12.64 11.76
C THR A 330 -0.42 13.86 12.66
N HIS A 331 -1.56 14.53 12.46
CA HIS A 331 -2.11 15.66 13.22
C HIS A 331 -1.10 16.40 14.11
N ARG A 332 -0.49 17.47 13.60
CA ARG A 332 0.05 18.54 14.47
C ARG A 332 -1.11 18.99 15.37
N GLY A 333 -1.06 18.64 16.65
CA GLY A 333 -1.97 19.21 17.63
C GLY A 333 -1.89 20.74 17.57
N PRO A 334 -3.00 21.47 17.78
CA PRO A 334 -2.95 22.92 17.84
C PRO A 334 -2.09 23.31 19.04
N GLY A 335 -0.86 23.79 18.82
CA GLY A 335 -0.02 24.34 19.89
C GLY A 335 1.48 23.97 19.92
N THR A 336 2.05 23.30 18.91
CA THR A 336 3.52 23.20 18.81
C THR A 336 4.04 24.24 17.84
N SER A 337 4.25 25.46 18.36
CA SER A 337 5.08 26.48 17.74
C SER A 337 6.51 25.98 17.63
N GLU A 338 7.13 26.28 16.50
CA GLU A 338 8.58 26.21 16.28
C GLU A 338 9.34 26.82 17.47
N LEU A 339 10.16 26.02 18.13
CA LEU A 339 11.37 26.40 18.88
C LEU A 339 12.32 25.21 18.92
#